data_AF-A0A1V6B7C2-F1
#
_entry.id   AF-A0A1V6B7C2-F1
#
_cell.length_a   1.000
_cell.length_b   1.000
_cell.length_c   1.000
_cell.angle_alpha   90.00
_cell.angle_beta   90.00
_cell.angle_gamma   90.00
#
_symmetry.space_group_name_H-M   'P 1'
#
loop_
_entity.id
_entity.type
_entity.pdbx_description
1 polymer ?
#
loop_
_entity_poly.entity_id
_entity_poly.type
_entity_poly.pdbx_seq_one_letter_code
_entity_poly.pdbx_strand_id
1 'polypeptide(L)'
;MKLRTAKTLQILTGIYLVLYVIGIVSSLLNSELSFLNLSDNLFLLLFLIFISGFVLCWKQEKIAGIILMIWNAGIWAYGLFLNRHQDGGMFCVMAVPVLVLGTLLILRWYKSSVSPQPSVQQQWKFILRVLLINYLVLYIIVVISEITNGKHTDYFSLPYILFPMLLLIFCTGFILSWKREFLAGLLFIFWYAILTLGSVTSFEFRGSGPWILFGVPILLQGLFYIKNHFQYKPG
;
A
#
# COMPACT_ATOMS: atom_id res chain seq x y z
N MET A 1 17.81 -11.54 20.49
CA MET A 1 17.47 -10.72 19.31
C MET A 1 15.98 -10.40 19.15
N LYS A 2 15.04 -11.28 19.57
CA LYS A 2 13.56 -11.09 19.47
C LYS A 2 12.99 -9.81 20.09
N LEU A 3 13.52 -9.34 21.23
CA LEU A 3 12.97 -8.18 21.95
C LEU A 3 13.31 -6.82 21.29
N ARG A 4 14.41 -6.73 20.53
CA ARG A 4 14.88 -5.45 19.97
C ARG A 4 14.02 -5.02 18.78
N THR A 5 13.75 -5.92 17.83
CA THR A 5 12.92 -5.64 16.64
C THR A 5 11.49 -5.26 17.01
N ALA A 6 10.97 -5.85 18.08
CA ALA A 6 9.66 -5.52 18.66
C ALA A 6 9.55 -4.04 19.03
N LYS A 7 10.51 -3.59 19.83
CA LYS A 7 10.60 -2.20 20.30
C LYS A 7 10.79 -1.24 19.14
N THR A 8 11.61 -1.60 18.14
CA THR A 8 11.80 -0.76 16.95
C THR A 8 10.50 -0.51 16.21
N LEU A 9 9.69 -1.55 15.92
CA LEU A 9 8.41 -1.38 15.24
C LEU A 9 7.45 -0.50 16.05
N GLN A 10 7.37 -0.73 17.37
CA GLN A 10 6.53 0.06 18.27
C GLN A 10 6.95 1.54 18.32
N ILE A 11 8.25 1.81 18.38
CA ILE A 11 8.80 3.18 18.35
C ILE A 11 8.44 3.85 17.02
N LEU A 12 8.61 3.16 15.89
CA LEU A 12 8.27 3.71 14.58
C LEU A 12 6.77 3.99 14.45
N THR A 13 5.90 3.10 14.93
CA THR A 13 4.46 3.37 14.98
C THR A 13 4.13 4.53 15.92
N GLY A 14 4.86 4.68 17.04
CA GLY A 14 4.73 5.80 17.96
C GLY A 14 5.14 7.14 17.35
N ILE A 15 6.23 7.19 16.58
CA ILE A 15 6.63 8.38 15.82
C ILE A 15 5.51 8.76 14.85
N TYR A 16 4.94 7.79 14.14
CA TYR A 16 3.84 8.05 13.23
C TYR A 16 2.59 8.56 13.94
N LEU A 17 2.27 8.02 15.14
CA LEU A 17 1.19 8.55 15.97
C LEU A 17 1.41 10.02 16.33
N VAL A 18 2.62 10.38 16.74
CA VAL A 18 2.97 11.77 17.08
C VAL A 18 2.79 12.68 15.86
N LEU A 19 3.28 12.28 14.69
CA LEU A 19 3.10 13.04 13.46
C LEU A 19 1.62 13.21 13.10
N TYR A 20 0.81 12.16 13.25
CA TYR A 20 -0.64 12.20 13.00
C TYR A 20 -1.34 13.16 13.97
N VAL A 21 -1.01 13.11 15.27
CA VAL A 21 -1.56 14.03 16.28
C VAL A 21 -1.17 15.47 15.99
N ILE A 22 0.09 15.73 15.62
CA ILE A 22 0.55 17.07 15.23
C ILE A 22 -0.27 17.59 14.05
N GLY A 23 -0.51 16.75 13.03
CA GLY A 23 -1.36 17.10 11.89
C GLY A 23 -2.78 17.49 12.31
N ILE A 24 -3.42 16.69 13.17
CA ILE A 24 -4.78 16.99 13.68
C ILE A 24 -4.80 18.30 14.47
N VAL A 25 -3.85 18.50 15.39
CA VAL A 25 -3.76 19.72 16.20
C VAL A 25 -3.54 20.94 15.32
N SER A 26 -2.64 20.84 14.32
CA SER A 26 -2.40 21.93 13.37
C SER A 26 -3.66 22.29 12.58
N SER A 27 -4.39 21.31 12.05
CA SER A 27 -5.62 21.57 11.30
C SER A 27 -6.73 22.13 12.17
N LEU A 28 -6.82 21.74 13.46
CA LEU A 28 -7.74 22.36 14.41
C LEU A 28 -7.38 23.84 14.70
N LEU A 29 -6.10 24.14 14.92
CA LEU A 29 -5.64 25.51 15.16
C LEU A 29 -5.87 26.42 13.95
N ASN A 30 -5.73 25.88 12.74
CA ASN A 30 -5.99 26.60 11.50
C ASN A 30 -7.47 26.65 11.10
N SER A 31 -8.37 26.07 11.91
CA SER A 31 -9.81 25.93 11.59
C SER A 31 -10.10 25.18 10.28
N GLU A 32 -9.18 24.33 9.83
CA GLU A 32 -9.32 23.46 8.65
C GLU A 32 -10.17 22.22 8.95
N LEU A 33 -10.19 21.78 10.21
CA LEU A 33 -10.93 20.60 10.65
C LEU A 33 -12.19 21.03 11.42
N SER A 34 -13.36 20.66 10.90
CA SER A 34 -14.67 20.89 11.51
C SER A 34 -15.34 19.57 11.89
N PHE A 35 -16.08 19.48 12.99
CA PHE A 35 -16.81 18.23 13.32
C PHE A 35 -18.13 18.06 12.55
N LEU A 36 -18.43 18.97 11.64
CA LEU A 36 -19.71 19.02 10.92
C LEU A 36 -19.63 18.34 9.55
N ASN A 37 -18.46 18.35 8.92
CA ASN A 37 -18.28 17.79 7.58
C ASN A 37 -18.04 16.27 7.62
N LEU A 38 -18.62 15.55 6.66
CA LEU A 38 -18.43 14.10 6.53
C LEU A 38 -16.95 13.71 6.35
N SER A 39 -16.20 14.51 5.58
CA SER A 39 -14.78 14.27 5.32
C SER A 39 -13.96 14.27 6.61
N ASP A 40 -14.17 15.29 7.44
CA ASP A 40 -13.48 15.46 8.72
C ASP A 40 -13.82 14.32 9.69
N ASN A 41 -15.10 13.94 9.75
CA ASN A 41 -15.55 12.82 10.57
C ASN A 41 -14.95 11.47 10.11
N LEU A 42 -14.81 11.24 8.80
CA LEU A 42 -14.17 10.04 8.27
C LEU A 42 -12.66 10.03 8.53
N PHE A 43 -12.00 11.19 8.44
CA PHE A 43 -10.59 11.32 8.81
C PHE A 43 -10.35 11.03 10.30
N LEU A 44 -11.22 11.52 11.18
CA LEU A 44 -11.19 11.21 12.62
C LEU A 44 -11.47 9.73 12.90
N LEU A 45 -12.40 9.11 12.16
CA LEU A 45 -12.64 7.67 12.24
C LEU A 45 -11.38 6.88 11.86
N LEU A 46 -10.69 7.26 10.78
CA LEU A 46 -9.41 6.66 10.40
C LEU A 46 -8.36 6.85 11.49
N PHE A 47 -8.30 8.00 12.14
CA PHE A 47 -7.41 8.22 13.28
C PHE A 47 -7.72 7.26 14.45
N LEU A 48 -9.00 7.02 14.78
CA LEU A 48 -9.38 6.05 15.81
C LEU A 48 -8.98 4.61 15.42
N ILE A 49 -9.14 4.24 14.16
CA ILE A 49 -8.67 2.95 13.64
C ILE A 49 -7.15 2.84 13.82
N PHE A 50 -6.39 3.89 13.49
CA PHE A 50 -4.94 3.92 13.68
C PHE A 50 -4.55 3.75 15.15
N ILE A 51 -5.18 4.49 16.08
CA ILE A 51 -4.93 4.36 17.52
C ILE A 51 -5.20 2.93 17.97
N SER A 52 -6.29 2.31 17.53
CA SER A 52 -6.60 0.92 17.89
C SER A 52 -5.49 -0.04 17.45
N GLY A 53 -4.96 0.14 16.23
CA GLY A 53 -3.81 -0.61 15.73
C GLY A 53 -2.54 -0.36 16.55
N PHE A 54 -2.27 0.90 16.92
CA PHE A 54 -1.15 1.27 17.77
C PHE A 54 -1.24 0.65 19.17
N VAL A 55 -2.39 0.72 19.85
CA VAL A 55 -2.58 0.14 21.18
C VAL A 55 -2.40 -1.38 21.13
N LEU A 56 -2.94 -2.02 20.10
CA LEU A 56 -2.85 -3.48 19.95
C LEU A 56 -1.46 -3.96 19.54
N CYS A 57 -0.59 -3.11 18.98
CA CYS A 57 0.76 -3.52 18.53
C CYS A 57 1.66 -4.00 19.68
N TRP A 58 1.28 -3.69 20.92
CA TRP A 58 1.99 -4.12 22.13
C TRP A 58 1.67 -5.55 22.56
N LYS A 59 0.45 -6.03 22.30
CA LYS A 59 -0.04 -7.32 22.82
C LYS A 59 -0.46 -8.31 21.73
N GLN A 60 -0.96 -7.80 20.59
CA GLN A 60 -1.62 -8.60 19.55
C GLN A 60 -1.11 -8.20 18.16
N GLU A 61 0.15 -8.54 17.86
CA GLU A 61 0.85 -8.13 16.62
C GLU A 61 0.09 -8.48 15.34
N LYS A 62 -0.53 -9.66 15.28
CA LYS A 62 -1.35 -10.08 14.13
C LYS A 62 -2.48 -9.09 13.88
N ILE A 63 -3.26 -8.82 14.92
CA ILE A 63 -4.47 -7.99 14.84
C ILE A 63 -4.07 -6.54 14.58
N ALA A 64 -3.05 -6.03 15.27
CA ALA A 64 -2.49 -4.72 15.02
C ALA A 64 -2.04 -4.55 13.56
N GLY A 65 -1.30 -5.52 13.02
CA GLY A 65 -0.86 -5.49 11.63
C GLY A 65 -2.01 -5.47 10.63
N ILE A 66 -3.07 -6.25 10.86
CA ILE A 66 -4.29 -6.23 10.05
C ILE A 66 -4.98 -4.87 10.12
N ILE A 67 -5.16 -4.32 11.33
CA ILE A 67 -5.81 -3.02 11.54
C ILE A 67 -5.04 -1.90 10.84
N LEU A 68 -3.70 -1.88 10.92
CA LEU A 68 -2.88 -0.88 10.23
C LEU A 68 -2.98 -0.99 8.71
N MET A 69 -3.19 -2.19 8.16
CA MET A 69 -3.44 -2.38 6.73
C MET A 69 -4.85 -1.95 6.33
N ILE A 70 -5.87 -2.22 7.16
CA ILE A 70 -7.23 -1.71 6.98
C ILE A 70 -7.22 -0.18 7.00
N TRP A 71 -6.50 0.42 7.96
CA TRP A 71 -6.30 1.86 8.04
C TRP A 71 -5.68 2.41 6.74
N ASN A 72 -4.62 1.77 6.25
CA ASN A 72 -3.96 2.18 5.02
C ASN A 72 -4.91 2.13 3.80
N ALA A 73 -5.69 1.06 3.66
CA ALA A 73 -6.73 0.96 2.64
C ALA A 73 -7.81 2.05 2.81
N GLY A 74 -8.18 2.36 4.05
CA GLY A 74 -9.09 3.45 4.39
C GLY A 74 -8.57 4.82 3.98
N ILE A 75 -7.28 5.10 4.17
CA ILE A 75 -6.65 6.36 3.70
C ILE A 75 -6.62 6.43 2.18
N TRP A 76 -6.35 5.31 1.50
CA TRP A 76 -6.44 5.26 0.03
C TRP A 76 -7.85 5.53 -0.47
N ALA A 77 -8.86 4.89 0.13
CA ALA A 77 -10.26 5.15 -0.20
C ALA A 77 -10.62 6.62 0.08
N TYR A 78 -10.24 7.15 1.23
CA TYR A 78 -10.45 8.55 1.59
C TYR A 78 -9.82 9.51 0.55
N GLY A 79 -8.55 9.30 0.22
CA GLY A 79 -7.83 10.15 -0.73
C GLY A 79 -8.38 10.08 -2.16
N LEU A 80 -8.82 8.90 -2.61
CA LEU A 80 -9.31 8.70 -3.97
C LEU A 80 -10.78 9.09 -4.16
N PHE A 81 -11.65 8.83 -3.17
CA PHE A 81 -13.08 9.13 -3.28
C PHE A 81 -13.45 10.53 -2.80
N LEU A 82 -12.86 11.01 -1.71
CA LEU A 82 -13.32 12.22 -1.02
C LEU A 82 -12.37 13.40 -1.23
N ASN A 83 -11.07 13.14 -1.32
CA ASN A 83 -10.07 14.21 -1.42
C ASN A 83 -9.22 14.17 -2.70
N ARG A 84 -9.85 13.82 -3.82
CA ARG A 84 -9.16 13.59 -5.11
C ARG A 84 -8.39 14.82 -5.63
N HIS A 85 -8.81 16.03 -5.25
CA HIS A 85 -8.32 17.29 -5.84
C HIS A 85 -7.36 18.11 -4.95
N GLN A 86 -7.39 17.96 -3.62
CA GLN A 86 -6.54 18.71 -2.69
C GLN A 86 -5.52 17.78 -2.03
N ASP A 87 -4.57 17.29 -2.84
CA ASP A 87 -3.45 16.45 -2.38
C ASP A 87 -3.79 15.01 -1.97
N GLY A 88 -4.94 14.46 -2.39
CA GLY A 88 -5.33 13.06 -2.18
C GLY A 88 -4.22 12.04 -2.50
N GLY A 89 -3.47 12.30 -3.57
CA GLY A 89 -2.31 11.50 -3.96
C GLY A 89 -1.20 11.48 -2.91
N MET A 90 -0.92 12.60 -2.25
CA MET A 90 0.12 12.70 -1.22
C MET A 90 -0.29 11.96 0.06
N PHE A 91 -1.56 12.05 0.48
CA PHE A 91 -2.08 11.27 1.61
C PHE A 91 -1.89 9.77 1.39
N CYS A 92 -2.15 9.29 0.18
CA CYS A 92 -1.99 7.89 -0.14
C CYS A 92 -0.52 7.42 -0.09
N VAL A 93 0.42 8.27 -0.52
CA VAL A 93 1.86 7.99 -0.44
C VAL A 93 2.33 8.01 1.02
N MET A 94 1.86 8.99 1.80
CA MET A 94 2.19 9.10 3.23
C MET A 94 1.66 7.93 4.06
N ALA A 95 0.66 7.19 3.57
CA ALA A 95 0.14 6.00 4.23
C ALA A 95 1.05 4.76 4.04
N VAL A 96 1.94 4.74 3.04
CA VAL A 96 2.80 3.58 2.71
C VAL A 96 3.71 3.14 3.86
N PRO A 97 4.36 4.03 4.64
CA PRO A 97 5.09 3.62 5.84
C PRO A 97 4.26 2.77 6.81
N VAL A 98 2.98 3.08 7.00
CA VAL A 98 2.10 2.31 7.90
C VAL A 98 1.75 0.95 7.33
N LEU A 99 1.57 0.84 5.99
CA LEU A 99 1.45 -0.45 5.31
C LEU A 99 2.68 -1.34 5.57
N VAL A 100 3.89 -0.76 5.47
CA VAL A 100 5.14 -1.48 5.76
C VAL A 100 5.18 -1.91 7.23
N LEU A 101 4.83 -1.03 8.18
CA LEU A 101 4.75 -1.38 9.60
C LEU A 101 3.76 -2.51 9.87
N GLY A 102 2.55 -2.44 9.29
CA GLY A 102 1.53 -3.48 9.41
C GLY A 102 2.01 -4.83 8.87
N THR A 103 2.65 -4.82 7.69
CA THR A 103 3.23 -6.01 7.08
C THR A 103 4.32 -6.64 7.97
N LEU A 104 5.21 -5.82 8.54
CA LEU A 104 6.28 -6.29 9.42
C LEU A 104 5.74 -6.86 10.74
N LEU A 105 4.67 -6.29 11.30
CA LEU A 105 3.98 -6.84 12.47
C LEU A 105 3.39 -8.22 12.17
N ILE A 106 2.73 -8.40 11.03
CA ILE A 106 2.21 -9.73 10.65
C ILE A 106 3.34 -10.72 10.41
N LEU A 107 4.42 -10.31 9.75
CA LEU A 107 5.58 -11.18 9.58
C LEU A 107 6.13 -11.65 10.94
N ARG A 108 6.25 -10.73 11.90
CA ARG A 108 6.75 -11.06 13.23
C ARG A 108 5.85 -12.08 13.92
N TRP A 109 4.53 -11.88 13.86
CA TRP A 109 3.55 -12.86 14.29
C TRP A 109 3.78 -14.21 13.60
N TYR A 110 3.85 -14.25 12.27
CA TYR A 110 4.07 -15.46 11.47
C TYR A 110 5.33 -16.23 11.89
N LYS A 111 6.45 -15.54 12.14
CA LYS A 111 7.69 -16.14 12.63
C LYS A 111 7.56 -16.75 14.04
N SER A 112 6.68 -16.18 14.87
CA SER A 112 6.51 -16.59 16.27
C SER A 112 5.47 -17.70 16.45
N SER A 113 4.49 -17.80 15.55
CA SER A 113 3.34 -18.69 15.70
C SER A 113 3.47 -20.04 14.99
N VAL A 114 4.41 -20.19 14.05
CA VAL A 114 4.60 -21.46 13.31
C VAL A 114 5.77 -22.24 13.92
N SER A 115 5.54 -23.54 14.16
CA SER A 115 6.57 -24.51 14.59
C SER A 115 6.63 -25.66 13.58
N PRO A 116 7.79 -25.92 12.93
CA PRO A 116 9.06 -25.20 13.06
C PRO A 116 9.00 -23.77 12.52
N GLN A 117 9.94 -22.91 12.94
CA GLN A 117 10.00 -21.52 12.44
C GLN A 117 10.15 -21.50 10.92
N PRO A 118 9.47 -20.57 10.22
CA PRO A 118 9.50 -20.53 8.76
C PRO A 118 10.92 -20.21 8.28
N SER A 119 11.33 -20.86 7.19
CA SER A 119 12.64 -20.60 6.57
C SER A 119 12.72 -19.16 6.06
N VAL A 120 13.94 -18.63 5.88
CA VAL A 120 14.14 -17.27 5.32
C VAL A 120 13.41 -17.12 3.98
N GLN A 121 13.41 -18.20 3.18
CA GLN A 121 12.70 -18.25 1.90
C GLN A 121 11.18 -18.05 2.06
N GLN A 122 10.58 -18.73 3.04
CA GLN A 122 9.15 -18.58 3.34
C GLN A 122 8.83 -17.18 3.88
N GLN A 123 9.71 -16.61 4.70
CA GLN A 123 9.53 -15.29 5.30
C GLN A 123 9.46 -14.17 4.27
N TRP A 124 10.36 -14.12 3.28
CA TRP A 124 10.30 -13.04 2.28
C TRP A 124 9.12 -13.22 1.33
N LYS A 125 8.80 -14.46 0.94
CA LYS A 125 7.60 -14.74 0.11
C LYS A 125 6.33 -14.28 0.82
N PHE A 126 6.27 -14.50 2.12
CA PHE A 126 5.17 -14.04 2.94
C PHE A 126 5.01 -12.51 2.88
N ILE A 127 6.10 -11.76 3.12
CA ILE A 127 6.07 -10.28 3.06
C ILE A 127 5.62 -9.80 1.68
N LEU A 128 6.22 -10.30 0.60
CA LEU A 128 5.91 -9.84 -0.75
C LEU A 128 4.45 -10.13 -1.11
N ARG A 129 3.91 -11.29 -0.70
CA ARG A 129 2.50 -11.62 -0.93
C ARG A 129 1.56 -10.73 -0.12
N VAL A 130 1.87 -10.43 1.13
CA VAL A 130 1.07 -9.50 1.94
C VAL A 130 1.04 -8.11 1.30
N LEU A 131 2.19 -7.61 0.85
CA LEU A 131 2.25 -6.32 0.14
C LEU A 131 1.47 -6.36 -1.18
N LEU A 132 1.61 -7.44 -1.97
CA LEU A 132 0.85 -7.62 -3.22
C LEU A 132 -0.66 -7.64 -2.99
N ILE A 133 -1.13 -8.28 -1.92
CA ILE A 133 -2.56 -8.29 -1.57
C ILE A 133 -3.04 -6.87 -1.26
N ASN A 134 -2.27 -6.07 -0.51
CA ASN A 134 -2.63 -4.67 -0.27
C ASN A 134 -2.64 -3.86 -1.56
N TYR A 135 -1.69 -4.11 -2.46
CA TYR A 135 -1.67 -3.48 -3.78
C TYR A 135 -2.88 -3.87 -4.65
N LEU A 136 -3.33 -5.12 -4.56
CA LEU A 136 -4.58 -5.54 -5.20
C LEU A 136 -5.78 -4.79 -4.63
N VAL A 137 -5.82 -4.58 -3.30
CA VAL A 137 -6.85 -3.74 -2.66
C VAL A 137 -6.79 -2.30 -3.17
N LEU A 138 -5.60 -1.69 -3.27
CA LEU A 138 -5.43 -0.36 -3.87
C LEU A 138 -6.00 -0.32 -5.29
N TYR A 139 -5.70 -1.31 -6.12
CA TYR A 139 -6.23 -1.41 -7.47
C TYR A 139 -7.75 -1.46 -7.52
N ILE A 140 -8.36 -2.27 -6.66
CA ILE A 140 -9.82 -2.35 -6.54
C ILE A 140 -10.39 -0.98 -6.16
N ILE A 141 -9.79 -0.31 -5.16
CA ILE A 141 -10.21 1.04 -4.74
C ILE A 141 -10.10 2.03 -5.90
N VAL A 142 -8.98 2.02 -6.65
CA VAL A 142 -8.78 2.89 -7.82
C VAL A 142 -9.85 2.63 -8.87
N VAL A 143 -10.06 1.37 -9.28
CA VAL A 143 -11.06 1.01 -10.29
C VAL A 143 -12.46 1.46 -9.89
N ILE A 144 -12.88 1.18 -8.65
CA ILE A 144 -14.19 1.60 -8.15
C ILE A 144 -14.28 3.13 -8.10
N SER A 145 -13.23 3.82 -7.64
CA SER A 145 -13.17 5.28 -7.58
C SER A 145 -13.31 5.90 -8.96
N GLU A 146 -12.66 5.33 -9.98
CA GLU A 146 -12.77 5.83 -11.35
C GLU A 146 -14.15 5.55 -11.98
N ILE A 147 -14.77 4.41 -11.68
CA ILE A 147 -16.13 4.10 -12.16
C ILE A 147 -17.17 5.04 -11.52
N THR A 148 -16.99 5.38 -10.24
CA THR A 148 -17.96 6.17 -9.47
C THR A 148 -17.79 7.67 -9.60
N ASN A 149 -16.54 8.15 -9.58
CA ASN A 149 -16.20 9.58 -9.54
C ASN A 149 -15.38 10.04 -10.75
N GLY A 150 -15.02 9.13 -11.66
CA GLY A 150 -14.29 9.48 -12.87
C GLY A 150 -15.16 10.27 -13.85
N LYS A 151 -14.50 11.02 -14.74
CA LYS A 151 -15.18 11.56 -15.91
C LYS A 151 -15.60 10.41 -16.81
N HIS A 152 -16.62 10.61 -17.65
CA HIS A 152 -16.96 9.66 -18.71
C HIS A 152 -15.78 9.55 -19.69
N THR A 153 -14.89 8.63 -19.39
CA THR A 153 -13.66 8.39 -20.13
C THR A 153 -13.81 7.10 -20.92
N ASP A 154 -13.50 7.16 -22.21
CA ASP A 154 -13.42 5.96 -23.03
C ASP A 154 -12.12 5.21 -22.71
N TYR A 155 -12.22 4.15 -21.90
CA TYR A 155 -11.09 3.30 -21.52
C TYR A 155 -10.49 2.48 -22.67
N PHE A 156 -11.09 2.50 -23.86
CA PHE A 156 -10.51 1.89 -25.06
C PHE A 156 -9.74 2.89 -25.92
N SER A 157 -9.79 4.18 -25.58
CA SER A 157 -9.01 5.23 -26.24
C SER A 157 -7.61 5.39 -25.60
N LEU A 158 -6.65 5.90 -26.37
CA LEU A 158 -5.37 6.33 -25.81
C LEU A 158 -5.53 7.68 -25.09
N PRO A 159 -4.90 7.90 -23.93
CA PRO A 159 -4.00 6.99 -23.20
C PRO A 159 -4.69 6.06 -22.20
N TYR A 160 -6.03 6.09 -22.10
CA TYR A 160 -6.78 5.43 -21.02
C TYR A 160 -6.78 3.90 -21.09
N ILE A 161 -6.57 3.31 -22.27
CA ILE A 161 -6.36 1.86 -22.44
C ILE A 161 -5.16 1.32 -21.65
N LEU A 162 -4.23 2.20 -21.23
CA LEU A 162 -3.13 1.81 -20.36
C LEU A 162 -3.62 1.31 -18.99
N PHE A 163 -4.72 1.84 -18.44
CA PHE A 163 -5.24 1.40 -17.14
C PHE A 163 -5.68 -0.08 -17.12
N PRO A 164 -6.60 -0.54 -17.99
CA PRO A 164 -6.98 -1.95 -18.02
C PRO A 164 -5.81 -2.85 -18.41
N MET A 165 -4.91 -2.40 -19.29
CA MET A 165 -3.71 -3.16 -19.65
C MET A 165 -2.76 -3.35 -18.45
N LEU A 166 -2.48 -2.28 -17.70
CA LEU A 166 -1.69 -2.32 -16.47
C LEU A 166 -2.34 -3.23 -15.43
N LEU A 167 -3.67 -3.17 -15.26
CA LEU A 167 -4.39 -4.07 -14.36
C LEU A 167 -4.22 -5.54 -14.76
N LEU A 168 -4.37 -5.88 -16.05
CA LEU A 168 -4.20 -7.24 -16.55
C LEU A 168 -2.78 -7.77 -16.33
N ILE A 169 -1.77 -6.96 -16.63
CA ILE A 169 -0.36 -7.32 -16.40
C ILE A 169 -0.10 -7.52 -14.91
N PHE A 170 -0.61 -6.61 -14.06
CA PHE A 170 -0.48 -6.73 -12.60
C PHE A 170 -1.16 -8.01 -12.08
N CYS A 171 -2.39 -8.30 -12.47
CA CYS A 171 -3.12 -9.51 -12.07
C CYS A 171 -2.41 -10.78 -12.54
N THR A 172 -1.83 -10.78 -13.75
CA THR A 172 -1.02 -11.89 -14.25
C THR A 172 0.23 -12.09 -13.41
N GLY A 173 0.96 -11.00 -13.12
CA GLY A 173 2.12 -11.02 -12.23
C GLY A 173 1.78 -11.48 -10.82
N PHE A 174 0.65 -11.00 -10.28
CA PHE A 174 0.10 -11.39 -8.99
C PHE A 174 -0.11 -12.91 -8.97
N ILE A 175 -0.92 -13.48 -9.86
CA ILE A 175 -1.19 -14.93 -9.92
C ILE A 175 0.11 -15.73 -10.05
N LEU A 176 1.01 -15.30 -10.95
CA LEU A 176 2.27 -15.99 -11.17
C LEU A 176 3.20 -15.93 -9.96
N SER A 177 3.15 -14.89 -9.13
CA SER A 177 4.07 -14.76 -7.98
C SER A 177 3.89 -15.83 -6.89
N TRP A 178 2.82 -16.63 -6.97
CA TRP A 178 2.59 -17.77 -6.08
C TRP A 178 3.40 -19.00 -6.47
N LYS A 179 3.66 -19.21 -7.77
CA LYS A 179 4.31 -20.43 -8.30
C LYS A 179 5.58 -20.13 -9.13
N ARG A 180 5.62 -19.01 -9.84
CA ARG A 180 6.64 -18.61 -10.82
C ARG A 180 7.19 -17.21 -10.49
N GLU A 181 7.96 -17.14 -9.41
CA GLU A 181 8.56 -15.92 -8.85
C GLU A 181 9.34 -15.10 -9.89
N PHE A 182 10.19 -15.74 -10.69
CA PHE A 182 10.99 -15.04 -11.70
C PHE A 182 10.13 -14.33 -12.75
N LEU A 183 9.13 -15.03 -13.31
CA LEU A 183 8.20 -14.44 -14.29
C LEU A 183 7.36 -13.32 -13.68
N ALA A 184 6.90 -13.49 -12.44
CA ALA A 184 6.20 -12.42 -11.74
C ALA A 184 7.10 -11.18 -11.58
N GLY A 185 8.37 -11.39 -11.22
CA GLY A 185 9.36 -10.32 -11.13
C GLY A 185 9.53 -9.53 -12.43
N LEU A 186 9.69 -10.24 -13.55
CA LEU A 186 9.77 -9.64 -14.88
C LEU A 186 8.49 -8.87 -15.25
N LEU A 187 7.31 -9.44 -14.97
CA LEU A 187 6.04 -8.77 -15.23
C LEU A 187 5.88 -7.49 -14.42
N PHE A 188 6.29 -7.45 -13.15
CA PHE A 188 6.22 -6.23 -12.34
C PHE A 188 7.18 -5.14 -12.81
N ILE A 189 8.38 -5.50 -13.30
CA ILE A 189 9.31 -4.55 -13.92
C ILE A 189 8.71 -4.01 -15.23
N PHE A 190 8.20 -4.90 -16.08
CA PHE A 190 7.56 -4.52 -17.34
C PHE A 190 6.32 -3.62 -17.11
N TRP A 191 5.52 -3.97 -16.12
CA TRP A 191 4.38 -3.17 -15.67
C TRP A 191 4.81 -1.75 -15.29
N TYR A 192 5.87 -1.60 -14.49
CA TYR A 192 6.38 -0.29 -14.09
C TYR A 192 6.97 0.50 -15.28
N ALA A 193 7.59 -0.19 -16.23
CA ALA A 193 8.10 0.43 -17.45
C ALA A 193 6.97 1.04 -18.30
N ILE A 194 5.87 0.30 -18.51
CA ILE A 194 4.67 0.81 -19.20
C ILE A 194 4.10 2.02 -18.46
N LEU A 195 3.96 1.92 -17.13
CA LEU A 195 3.44 3.00 -16.31
C LEU A 195 4.28 4.29 -16.47
N THR A 196 5.60 4.14 -16.41
CA THR A 196 6.55 5.25 -16.55
C THR A 196 6.47 5.85 -17.96
N LEU A 197 6.46 5.00 -18.99
CA LEU A 197 6.34 5.43 -20.38
C LEU A 197 5.04 6.21 -20.62
N GLY A 198 3.90 5.67 -20.19
CA GLY A 198 2.61 6.33 -20.30
C GLY A 198 2.55 7.67 -19.59
N SER A 199 3.18 7.77 -18.41
CA SER A 199 3.27 9.01 -17.64
C SER A 199 4.19 10.05 -18.27
N VAL A 200 5.18 9.64 -19.06
CA VAL A 200 6.07 10.56 -19.78
C VAL A 200 5.45 11.01 -21.11
N THR A 201 4.76 10.11 -21.81
CA THR A 201 4.23 10.39 -23.15
C THR A 201 2.87 11.07 -23.15
N SER A 202 2.08 10.94 -22.09
CA SER A 202 0.69 11.41 -22.05
C SER A 202 0.42 12.28 -20.83
N PHE A 203 0.14 13.57 -21.05
CA PHE A 203 -0.14 14.53 -19.97
C PHE A 203 -1.42 14.18 -19.20
N GLU A 204 -2.43 13.64 -19.88
CA GLU A 204 -3.69 13.20 -19.27
C GLU A 204 -3.45 12.04 -18.31
N PHE A 205 -2.62 11.08 -18.70
CA PHE A 205 -2.26 9.95 -17.85
C PHE A 205 -1.49 10.44 -16.62
N ARG A 206 -0.50 11.32 -16.81
CA ARG A 206 0.27 11.92 -15.71
C ARG A 206 -0.59 12.76 -14.77
N GLY A 207 -1.55 13.52 -15.32
CA GLY A 207 -2.42 14.41 -14.55
C GLY A 207 -3.48 13.69 -13.73
N SER A 208 -3.77 12.42 -14.03
CA SER A 208 -4.80 11.64 -13.33
C SER A 208 -4.39 11.14 -11.94
N GLY A 209 -3.10 11.23 -11.58
CA GLY A 209 -2.64 10.89 -10.24
C GLY A 209 -1.13 10.64 -10.16
N PRO A 210 -0.57 10.46 -8.94
CA PRO A 210 0.85 10.21 -8.74
C PRO A 210 1.22 8.74 -9.02
N TRP A 211 0.77 8.18 -10.15
CA TRP A 211 0.83 6.75 -10.41
C TRP A 211 2.25 6.20 -10.39
N ILE A 212 3.23 6.95 -10.87
CA ILE A 212 4.65 6.58 -10.80
C ILE A 212 5.05 6.25 -9.35
N LEU A 213 4.65 7.08 -8.37
CA LEU A 213 4.99 6.86 -6.97
C LEU A 213 4.35 5.58 -6.43
N PHE A 214 3.08 5.31 -6.79
CA PHE A 214 2.45 4.02 -6.46
C PHE A 214 3.11 2.83 -7.14
N GLY A 215 3.72 3.04 -8.31
CA GLY A 215 4.41 1.99 -9.04
C GLY A 215 5.77 1.60 -8.47
N VAL A 216 6.44 2.50 -7.74
CA VAL A 216 7.79 2.24 -7.19
C VAL A 216 7.80 0.98 -6.31
N PRO A 217 6.86 0.74 -5.38
CA PRO A 217 6.89 -0.49 -4.59
C PRO A 217 6.62 -1.75 -5.43
N ILE A 218 5.85 -1.68 -6.52
CA ILE A 218 5.69 -2.82 -7.45
C ILE A 218 7.00 -3.11 -8.18
N LEU A 219 7.72 -2.08 -8.64
CA LEU A 219 9.07 -2.25 -9.19
C LEU A 219 10.00 -2.93 -8.19
N LEU A 220 10.03 -2.44 -6.94
CA LEU A 220 10.87 -3.01 -5.88
C LEU A 220 10.49 -4.47 -5.61
N GLN A 221 9.20 -4.81 -5.58
CA GLN A 221 8.75 -6.20 -5.48
C GLN A 221 9.27 -7.02 -6.65
N GLY A 222 9.21 -6.49 -7.88
CA GLY A 222 9.75 -7.14 -9.07
C GLY A 222 11.23 -7.49 -8.92
N LEU A 223 12.04 -6.52 -8.50
CA LEU A 223 13.46 -6.71 -8.23
C LEU A 223 13.72 -7.72 -7.10
N PHE A 224 12.94 -7.68 -6.02
CA PHE A 224 13.06 -8.63 -4.92
C PHE A 224 12.69 -10.06 -5.34
N TYR A 225 11.67 -10.25 -6.18
CA TYR A 225 11.33 -11.57 -6.71
C TYR A 225 12.47 -12.17 -7.52
N ILE A 226 13.08 -11.38 -8.42
CA ILE A 226 14.21 -11.83 -9.24
C ILE A 226 15.44 -12.14 -8.37
N LYS A 227 15.83 -11.22 -7.49
CA LYS A 227 16.98 -11.40 -6.59
C LYS A 227 16.84 -12.67 -5.76
N ASN A 228 15.69 -12.85 -5.09
CA ASN A 228 15.49 -14.00 -4.22
C ASN A 228 15.32 -15.32 -4.99
N HIS A 229 14.85 -15.27 -6.23
CA HIS A 229 14.79 -16.44 -7.09
C HIS A 229 16.19 -17.05 -7.27
N PHE A 230 17.17 -16.23 -7.68
CA PHE A 230 18.55 -16.68 -7.88
C PHE A 230 19.27 -17.02 -6.57
N GLN A 231 18.90 -16.40 -5.45
CA GLN A 231 19.53 -16.70 -4.17
C GLN A 231 19.11 -18.04 -3.57
N TYR A 232 17.87 -18.49 -3.79
CA TYR A 232 17.28 -19.64 -3.09
C TYR A 232 16.90 -20.82 -3.98
N LYS A 233 16.94 -20.69 -5.31
CA LYS A 233 16.87 -21.83 -6.23
C LYS A 233 18.24 -22.02 -6.89
N PRO A 234 19.06 -22.98 -6.43
CA PRO A 234 20.19 -23.42 -7.22
C PRO A 234 19.67 -23.98 -8.55
N GLY A 235 20.34 -23.61 -9.64
CA GLY A 235 20.09 -24.17 -10.98
C GLY A 235 20.47 -25.64 -11.07
#